data_AF-A0A6A0I106-F1
#
_entry.id   AF-A0A6A0I106-F1
#
_cell.length_a   1.000
_cell.length_b   1.000
_cell.length_c   1.000
_cell.angle_alpha   90.00
_cell.angle_beta   90.00
_cell.angle_gamma   90.00
#
_symmetry.space_group_name_H-M   'P 1'
#
loop_
_entity.id
_entity.type
_entity.pdbx_description
1 polymer ?
#
loop_
_entity_poly.entity_id
_entity_poly.type
_entity_poly.pdbx_seq_one_letter_code
_entity_poly.pdbx_strand_id
1 'polypeptide(L)'
;MNDIVNKTPANGAETRVHFYNSRGWLLRIGGDRFKEDLTYDAGGWGGPDYYDGRIKTTGFMYNWAGKPTDYAVQYTYDNLGQLTSADNNLNNAWDIGIGNTISYDPNGNILDLTRNSPTASQFQALLPQRNCLFFMPVFGCSAIFRNFTSKHAGAARAFYHPPFLRSPP
;
A
#
# COMPACT_ATOMS: atom_id res chain seq x y z
N MET A 1 -19.42 -20.28 -2.31
CA MET A 1 -20.43 -19.76 -1.37
C MET A 1 -20.56 -18.28 -1.66
N ASN A 2 -21.76 -17.73 -1.76
CA ASN A 2 -21.95 -16.29 -1.95
C ASN A 2 -22.62 -15.73 -0.69
N ASP A 3 -22.16 -14.58 -0.23
CA ASP A 3 -22.72 -13.90 0.94
C ASP A 3 -23.34 -12.57 0.53
N ILE A 4 -24.52 -12.27 1.06
CA ILE A 4 -25.26 -11.04 0.76
C ILE A 4 -25.33 -10.22 2.04
N VAL A 5 -24.68 -9.06 2.02
CA VAL A 5 -24.68 -8.11 3.12
C VAL A 5 -25.45 -6.88 2.69
N ASN A 6 -26.60 -6.65 3.34
CA ASN A 6 -27.39 -5.44 3.14
C ASN A 6 -26.88 -4.36 4.10
N LYS A 7 -26.45 -3.20 3.57
CA LYS A 7 -26.14 -2.02 4.38
C LYS A 7 -27.05 -0.88 3.99
N THR A 8 -27.51 -0.11 4.98
CA THR A 8 -28.32 1.08 4.76
C THR A 8 -27.51 2.33 5.09
N PRO A 9 -26.71 2.87 4.15
CA PRO A 9 -26.12 4.19 4.32
C PRO A 9 -27.17 5.30 4.26
N ALA A 10 -26.81 6.51 4.72
CA ALA A 10 -27.73 7.64 4.89
C ALA A 10 -28.46 8.10 3.59
N ASN A 11 -27.98 7.68 2.41
CA ASN A 11 -28.53 8.02 1.09
C ASN A 11 -29.28 6.86 0.41
N GLY A 12 -29.81 5.92 1.19
CA GLY A 12 -30.57 4.76 0.71
C GLY A 12 -29.85 3.42 0.93
N ALA A 13 -30.57 2.31 0.81
CA ALA A 13 -30.00 0.98 0.95
C ALA A 13 -29.05 0.65 -0.23
N GLU A 14 -27.88 0.08 0.08
CA GLU A 14 -26.97 -0.51 -0.89
C GLU A 14 -26.81 -2.00 -0.55
N THR A 15 -27.15 -2.87 -1.50
CA THR A 15 -26.91 -4.30 -1.38
C THR A 15 -25.49 -4.60 -1.85
N ARG A 16 -24.72 -5.34 -1.03
CA ARG A 16 -23.41 -5.84 -1.41
C ARG A 16 -23.40 -7.36 -1.46
N VAL A 17 -22.93 -7.91 -2.56
CA VAL A 17 -22.80 -9.35 -2.78
C VAL A 17 -21.33 -9.73 -2.86
N HIS A 18 -20.92 -10.68 -2.03
CA HIS A 18 -19.55 -11.20 -1.99
C HIS A 18 -19.52 -12.57 -2.66
N PHE A 19 -18.60 -12.74 -3.61
CA PHE A 19 -18.41 -13.99 -4.33
C PHE A 19 -17.07 -14.58 -3.93
N TYR A 20 -17.03 -15.91 -3.76
CA TYR A 20 -15.83 -16.61 -3.33
C TYR A 20 -15.52 -17.80 -4.25
N ASN A 21 -14.25 -18.13 -4.42
CA ASN A 21 -13.82 -19.35 -5.11
C ASN A 21 -14.04 -20.60 -4.22
N SER A 22 -13.71 -21.79 -4.74
CA SER A 22 -13.83 -23.06 -4.01
C SER A 22 -12.91 -23.17 -2.80
N ARG A 23 -11.83 -22.38 -2.74
CA ARG A 23 -10.91 -22.26 -1.60
C ARG A 23 -11.39 -21.24 -0.56
N GLY A 24 -12.52 -20.56 -0.80
CA GLY A 24 -13.08 -19.56 0.10
C GLY A 24 -12.42 -18.18 -0.02
N TRP A 25 -11.62 -17.91 -1.05
CA TRP A 25 -11.04 -16.59 -1.28
C TRP A 25 -12.01 -15.68 -2.03
N LEU A 26 -12.05 -14.41 -1.63
CA LEU A 26 -12.93 -13.42 -2.20
C LEU A 26 -12.56 -13.14 -3.67
N LEU A 27 -13.50 -13.33 -4.58
CA LEU A 27 -13.37 -13.03 -6.01
C LEU A 27 -13.97 -11.69 -6.39
N ARG A 28 -15.01 -11.25 -5.67
CA ARG A 28 -15.74 -10.03 -6.01
C ARG A 28 -16.53 -9.48 -4.84
N ILE A 29 -16.55 -8.15 -4.75
CA ILE A 29 -17.57 -7.39 -4.03
C ILE A 29 -18.40 -6.67 -5.09
N GLY A 30 -19.68 -7.02 -5.21
CA GLY A 30 -20.60 -6.41 -6.16
C GLY A 30 -21.63 -5.52 -5.48
N GLY A 31 -21.83 -4.32 -5.99
CA GLY A 31 -22.93 -3.42 -5.66
C GLY A 31 -23.38 -2.64 -6.89
N ASP A 32 -24.48 -1.90 -6.76
CA ASP A 32 -25.11 -1.23 -7.91
C ASP A 32 -24.24 -0.10 -8.49
N ARG A 33 -23.44 0.56 -7.63
CA ARG A 33 -22.60 1.70 -7.98
C ARG A 33 -21.12 1.37 -8.05
N PHE A 34 -20.69 0.34 -7.33
CA PHE A 34 -19.28 0.00 -7.20
C PHE A 34 -19.12 -1.51 -7.23
N LYS A 35 -18.07 -1.94 -7.91
CA LYS A 35 -17.69 -3.34 -8.00
C LYS A 35 -16.16 -3.44 -7.88
N GLU A 36 -15.73 -4.42 -7.09
CA GLU A 36 -14.33 -4.78 -6.92
C GLU A 36 -14.15 -6.25 -7.33
N ASP A 37 -13.24 -6.51 -8.27
CA ASP A 37 -12.88 -7.87 -8.72
C ASP A 37 -11.47 -8.21 -8.26
N LEU A 38 -11.27 -9.43 -7.76
CA LEU A 38 -9.97 -9.91 -7.31
C LEU A 38 -9.60 -11.20 -8.06
N THR A 39 -8.35 -11.28 -8.50
CA THR A 39 -7.79 -12.50 -9.11
C THR A 39 -6.58 -13.02 -8.33
N TYR A 40 -6.26 -14.31 -8.50
CA TYR A 40 -5.21 -15.00 -7.78
C TYR A 40 -4.35 -15.84 -8.73
N ASP A 41 -4.96 -16.86 -9.33
CA ASP A 41 -4.30 -17.89 -10.14
C ASP A 41 -4.78 -17.96 -11.60
N ALA A 42 -5.79 -17.16 -11.96
CA ALA A 42 -6.29 -17.05 -13.33
C ALA A 42 -6.91 -15.67 -13.56
N GLY A 43 -6.77 -15.15 -14.78
CA GLY A 43 -7.24 -13.81 -15.15
C GLY A 43 -6.34 -12.69 -14.63
N GLY A 44 -6.85 -11.45 -14.69
CA GLY A 44 -6.05 -10.25 -14.47
C GLY A 44 -5.13 -9.96 -15.66
N TRP A 45 -4.37 -8.85 -15.61
CA TRP A 45 -3.29 -8.61 -16.57
C TRP A 45 -1.95 -8.96 -15.93
N GLY A 46 -1.02 -9.52 -16.72
CA GLY A 46 0.39 -9.75 -16.39
C GLY A 46 0.65 -10.51 -15.09
N GLY A 47 1.92 -10.52 -14.64
CA GLY A 47 2.32 -11.02 -13.31
C GLY A 47 2.22 -12.54 -13.11
N PRO A 48 2.81 -13.06 -12.02
CA PRO A 48 2.74 -14.47 -11.66
C PRO A 48 1.37 -14.84 -11.07
N ASP A 49 1.07 -16.13 -11.05
CA ASP A 49 -0.13 -16.70 -10.42
C ASP A 49 0.13 -17.07 -8.96
N TYR A 50 -0.85 -16.85 -8.10
CA TYR A 50 -0.76 -17.08 -6.66
C TYR A 50 -1.78 -18.11 -6.19
N TYR A 51 -1.29 -19.32 -5.90
CA TYR A 51 -2.09 -20.44 -5.40
C TYR A 51 -2.14 -20.52 -3.86
N ASP A 52 -1.68 -19.47 -3.18
CA ASP A 52 -1.62 -19.35 -1.71
C ASP A 52 -2.55 -18.25 -1.15
N GLY A 53 -3.37 -17.63 -2.01
CA GLY A 53 -4.35 -16.62 -1.61
C GLY A 53 -3.82 -15.19 -1.65
N ARG A 54 -2.60 -14.96 -2.14
CA ARG A 54 -2.14 -13.61 -2.48
C ARG A 54 -2.88 -13.08 -3.70
N ILE A 55 -3.27 -11.81 -3.65
CA ILE A 55 -4.04 -11.19 -4.72
C ILE A 55 -3.09 -10.85 -5.87
N LYS A 56 -3.43 -11.30 -7.07
CA LYS A 56 -2.70 -10.99 -8.29
C LYS A 56 -3.09 -9.63 -8.85
N THR A 57 -4.39 -9.42 -9.04
CA THR A 57 -4.93 -8.14 -9.48
C THR A 57 -6.21 -7.79 -8.75
N THR A 58 -6.42 -6.49 -8.53
CA THR A 58 -7.70 -5.94 -8.11
C THR A 58 -8.22 -4.97 -9.17
N GLY A 59 -9.45 -5.15 -9.62
CA GLY A 59 -10.16 -4.25 -10.54
C GLY A 59 -11.23 -3.44 -9.82
N PHE A 60 -11.25 -2.13 -10.06
CA PHE A 60 -12.18 -1.17 -9.48
C PHE A 60 -13.09 -0.61 -10.58
N MET A 61 -14.39 -0.85 -10.44
CA MET A 61 -15.38 -0.54 -11.45
C MET A 61 -16.50 0.28 -10.85
N TYR A 62 -16.89 1.33 -11.56
CA TYR A 62 -17.86 2.31 -11.07
C TYR A 62 -19.09 2.32 -11.98
N ASN A 63 -20.27 2.64 -11.43
CA ASN A 63 -21.52 2.62 -12.17
C ASN A 63 -22.48 3.72 -11.71
N TRP A 64 -22.17 4.96 -12.09
CA TRP A 64 -23.06 6.12 -12.00
C TRP A 64 -22.66 7.18 -13.04
N ALA A 65 -23.51 8.20 -13.25
CA ALA A 65 -23.22 9.29 -14.18
C ALA A 65 -22.07 10.18 -13.66
N GLY A 66 -21.08 10.47 -14.51
CA GLY A 66 -19.90 11.25 -14.11
C GLY A 66 -18.90 10.48 -13.24
N LYS A 67 -18.95 9.15 -13.25
CA LYS A 67 -17.99 8.28 -12.57
C LYS A 67 -16.55 8.49 -13.07
N PRO A 68 -15.53 8.22 -12.22
CA PRO A 68 -14.16 8.12 -12.69
C PRO A 68 -13.99 6.91 -13.61
N THR A 69 -12.89 6.90 -14.38
CA THR A 69 -12.50 5.77 -15.20
C THR A 69 -12.19 4.55 -14.33
N ASP A 70 -12.68 3.38 -14.76
CA ASP A 70 -12.35 2.10 -14.14
C ASP A 70 -10.85 1.84 -14.27
N TYR A 71 -10.25 1.21 -13.26
CA TYR A 71 -8.83 0.88 -13.27
C TYR A 71 -8.59 -0.45 -12.56
N ALA A 72 -7.41 -1.00 -12.74
CA ALA A 72 -6.95 -2.15 -11.98
C ALA A 72 -5.55 -1.90 -11.44
N VAL A 73 -5.17 -2.73 -10.46
CA VAL A 73 -3.86 -2.73 -9.85
C VAL A 73 -3.33 -4.16 -9.87
N GLN A 74 -2.12 -4.37 -10.39
CA GLN A 74 -1.41 -5.64 -10.32
C GLN A 74 -0.42 -5.63 -9.16
N TYR A 75 -0.37 -6.71 -8.38
CA TYR A 75 0.53 -6.84 -7.23
C TYR A 75 1.62 -7.88 -7.48
N THR A 76 2.83 -7.55 -7.03
CA THR A 76 3.93 -8.52 -6.92
C THR A 76 4.43 -8.61 -5.50
N TYR A 77 5.02 -9.77 -5.17
CA TYR A 77 5.48 -10.08 -3.83
C TYR A 77 6.87 -10.73 -3.87
N ASP A 78 7.57 -10.66 -2.74
CA ASP A 78 8.77 -11.46 -2.52
C ASP A 78 8.44 -12.91 -2.11
N ASN A 79 9.49 -13.68 -1.82
CA ASN A 79 9.37 -15.08 -1.42
C ASN A 79 8.78 -15.28 -0.01
N LEU A 80 8.73 -14.21 0.80
CA LEU A 80 8.10 -14.21 2.14
C LEU A 80 6.64 -13.75 2.07
N GLY A 81 6.14 -13.36 0.89
CA GLY A 81 4.79 -12.87 0.69
C GLY A 81 4.60 -11.38 0.98
N GLN A 82 5.69 -10.61 1.10
CA GLN A 82 5.66 -9.16 1.31
C GLN A 82 5.50 -8.45 -0.03
N LEU A 83 4.70 -7.37 -0.07
CA LEU A 83 4.41 -6.64 -1.31
C LEU A 83 5.67 -5.96 -1.85
N THR A 84 6.04 -6.19 -3.10
CA THR A 84 7.20 -5.57 -3.76
C THR A 84 6.81 -4.51 -4.79
N SER A 85 5.63 -4.63 -5.40
CA SER A 85 5.06 -3.58 -6.26
C SER A 85 3.53 -3.63 -6.36
N ALA A 86 2.93 -2.48 -6.68
CA ALA A 86 1.54 -2.30 -7.08
C ALA A 86 1.49 -1.40 -8.32
N ASP A 87 1.18 -1.98 -9.47
CA ASP A 87 1.18 -1.33 -10.80
C ASP A 87 -0.25 -0.93 -11.19
N ASN A 88 -0.50 0.36 -11.44
CA ASN A 88 -1.81 0.88 -11.83
C ASN A 88 -1.88 1.12 -13.34
N ASN A 89 -2.83 0.48 -14.03
CA ASN A 89 -2.92 0.60 -15.50
C ASN A 89 -3.43 1.95 -15.98
N LEU A 90 -4.08 2.73 -15.13
CA LEU A 90 -4.70 3.97 -15.54
C LEU A 90 -3.73 5.14 -15.37
N ASN A 91 -2.97 5.15 -14.26
CA ASN A 91 -2.10 6.26 -13.92
C ASN A 91 -0.87 5.82 -13.16
N ASN A 92 0.29 5.91 -13.81
CA ASN A 92 1.57 5.55 -13.22
C ASN A 92 1.94 6.37 -11.97
N ALA A 93 1.35 7.56 -11.76
CA ALA A 93 1.55 8.34 -10.54
C ALA A 93 0.96 7.66 -9.29
N TRP A 94 0.11 6.65 -9.48
CA TRP A 94 -0.48 5.83 -8.42
C TRP A 94 0.27 4.52 -8.19
N ASP A 95 1.32 4.26 -8.96
CA ASP A 95 2.17 3.10 -8.77
C ASP A 95 2.91 3.18 -7.43
N ILE A 96 3.13 2.00 -6.86
CA ILE A 96 3.97 1.78 -5.69
C ILE A 96 5.01 0.74 -6.06
N GLY A 97 6.29 1.02 -5.79
CA GLY A 97 7.35 0.04 -5.99
C GLY A 97 7.70 -0.24 -7.46
N ILE A 98 7.23 0.58 -8.41
CA ILE A 98 7.56 0.46 -9.84
C ILE A 98 8.82 1.30 -10.14
N GLY A 99 9.82 0.68 -10.76
CA GLY A 99 11.15 1.25 -10.96
C GLY A 99 12.11 1.03 -9.80
N ASN A 100 11.63 1.18 -8.56
CA ASN A 100 12.34 0.83 -7.32
C ASN A 100 11.41 0.02 -6.42
N THR A 101 11.63 -1.29 -6.30
CA THR A 101 10.77 -2.20 -5.54
C THR A 101 10.76 -1.86 -4.05
N ILE A 102 9.62 -2.11 -3.39
CA ILE A 102 9.53 -2.00 -1.94
C ILE A 102 10.51 -3.00 -1.31
N SER A 103 11.28 -2.54 -0.33
CA SER A 103 12.22 -3.39 0.40
C SER A 103 11.94 -3.40 1.88
N TYR A 104 12.31 -4.49 2.54
CA TYR A 104 12.03 -4.73 3.95
C TYR A 104 13.29 -5.17 4.69
N ASP A 105 13.33 -4.86 5.99
CA ASP A 105 14.32 -5.42 6.89
C ASP A 105 13.95 -6.86 7.29
N PRO A 106 14.86 -7.61 7.96
CA PRO A 106 14.56 -8.98 8.41
C PRO A 106 13.38 -9.10 9.40
N ASN A 107 12.94 -8.00 10.01
CA ASN A 107 11.79 -7.96 10.90
C ASN A 107 10.48 -7.59 10.17
N GLY A 108 10.54 -7.36 8.84
CA GLY A 108 9.40 -6.99 8.02
C GLY A 108 9.06 -5.49 8.05
N ASN A 109 9.95 -4.63 8.54
CA ASN A 109 9.74 -3.18 8.44
C ASN A 109 10.11 -2.69 7.04
N ILE A 110 9.31 -1.78 6.48
CA ILE A 110 9.61 -1.14 5.19
C ILE A 110 10.87 -0.28 5.31
N LEU A 111 11.86 -0.56 4.49
CA LEU A 111 13.10 0.22 4.36
C LEU A 111 13.00 1.29 3.28
N ASP A 112 12.45 0.92 2.12
CA ASP A 112 12.23 1.82 0.99
C ASP A 112 10.83 1.66 0.42
N LEU A 113 10.19 2.79 0.13
CA LEU A 113 8.88 2.90 -0.50
C LEU A 113 8.92 4.02 -1.54
N THR A 114 9.07 3.63 -2.80
CA THR A 114 8.88 4.56 -3.91
C THR A 114 7.40 4.63 -4.26
N ARG A 115 6.86 5.85 -4.29
CA ARG A 115 5.57 6.17 -4.89
C ARG A 115 5.86 7.10 -6.03
N ASN A 116 5.23 6.89 -7.19
CA ASN A 116 5.39 7.78 -8.35
C ASN A 116 4.64 9.12 -8.21
N SER A 117 4.30 9.50 -6.97
CA SER A 117 3.86 10.83 -6.56
C SER A 117 5.09 11.63 -6.10
N PRO A 118 5.18 12.96 -6.32
CA PRO A 118 6.39 13.77 -6.09
C PRO A 118 6.93 13.85 -4.64
N THR A 119 6.43 13.02 -3.72
CA THR A 119 6.95 12.85 -2.36
C THR A 119 7.31 11.38 -2.10
N ALA A 120 8.55 11.01 -2.44
CA ALA A 120 9.17 9.80 -1.91
C ALA A 120 9.18 9.89 -0.37
N SER A 121 8.78 8.82 0.31
CA SER A 121 8.80 8.77 1.77
C SER A 121 9.83 7.74 2.21
N GLN A 122 10.93 8.21 2.81
CA GLN A 122 11.88 7.35 3.49
C GLN A 122 11.43 7.13 4.93
N PHE A 123 11.38 5.87 5.37
CA PHE A 123 11.07 5.53 6.74
C PHE A 123 12.36 5.05 7.42
N GLN A 124 12.80 5.74 8.49
CA GLN A 124 13.87 5.23 9.34
C GLN A 124 13.26 4.39 10.46
N ALA A 125 13.59 3.10 10.49
CA ALA A 125 13.24 2.21 11.58
C ALA A 125 14.12 2.53 12.81
N LEU A 126 13.53 3.18 13.83
CA LEU A 126 14.15 3.29 15.15
C LEU A 126 13.60 2.16 16.02
N LEU A 127 14.42 1.15 16.31
CA LEU A 127 14.15 0.14 17.34
C LEU A 127 14.66 0.65 18.71
N PRO A 128 14.16 0.17 19.87
CA PRO A 128 13.36 -1.04 20.05
C PRO A 128 12.05 -0.85 20.87
N GLN A 129 11.14 -1.81 20.69
CA GLN A 129 9.98 -2.08 21.55
C GLN A 129 8.78 -1.14 21.41
N ARG A 130 8.00 -1.36 20.33
CA ARG A 130 6.52 -1.48 20.32
C ARG A 130 6.10 -1.56 18.86
N ASN A 131 5.95 -2.78 18.37
CA ASN A 131 5.34 -3.07 17.07
C ASN A 131 3.90 -2.57 17.07
N CYS A 132 3.69 -1.37 16.56
CA CYS A 132 2.40 -0.87 16.14
C CYS A 132 2.58 -0.13 14.81
N LEU A 133 2.78 -0.89 13.73
CA LEU A 133 2.43 -0.39 12.40
C LEU A 133 1.15 -1.11 11.98
N PHE A 134 0.02 -0.44 12.21
CA PHE A 134 -1.28 -0.90 11.73
C PHE A 134 -1.23 -0.97 10.20
N PHE A 135 -1.41 -2.17 9.64
CA PHE A 135 -1.88 -2.32 8.26
C PHE A 135 -3.19 -1.57 8.13
N MET A 136 -3.22 -0.47 7.39
CA MET A 136 -4.48 0.15 6.98
C MET A 136 -4.93 -0.51 5.68
N PRO A 137 -6.16 -1.06 5.60
CA PRO A 137 -6.78 -1.29 4.30
C PRO A 137 -6.99 0.08 3.64
N VAL A 138 -6.73 0.15 2.35
CA VAL A 138 -6.95 1.33 1.50
C VAL A 138 -8.45 1.59 1.41
N PHE A 139 -9.03 2.22 2.43
CA PHE A 139 -10.33 2.88 2.34
C PHE A 139 -10.29 4.17 3.15
N GLY A 140 -10.86 5.22 2.57
CA GLY A 140 -10.73 6.60 3.02
C GLY A 140 -10.96 6.80 4.53
N CYS A 141 -9.91 7.25 5.20
CA CYS A 141 -10.01 8.03 6.42
C CYS A 141 -8.88 9.06 6.40
N SER A 142 -9.21 10.34 6.50
CA SER A 142 -8.23 11.40 6.68
C SER A 142 -7.42 11.14 7.95
N ALA A 143 -6.18 10.68 7.80
CA ALA A 143 -5.18 10.76 8.85
C ALA A 143 -4.35 12.02 8.59
N ILE A 144 -4.59 13.05 9.40
CA ILE A 144 -3.74 14.25 9.43
C ILE A 144 -2.37 13.82 9.96
N PHE A 145 -1.42 13.53 9.06
CA PHE A 145 -0.01 13.45 9.43
C PHE A 145 0.46 14.87 9.74
N ARG A 146 0.85 15.12 11.00
CA ARG A 146 1.58 16.34 11.33
C ARG A 146 2.95 16.26 10.65
N ASN A 147 3.10 16.99 9.54
CA ASN A 147 4.40 17.28 8.96
C ASN A 147 5.27 17.94 10.03
N PHE A 148 6.35 17.28 10.46
CA PHE A 148 7.45 18.00 11.08
C PHE A 148 8.26 18.66 9.97
N THR A 149 7.84 19.85 9.57
CA THR A 149 8.63 20.71 8.70
C THR A 149 9.74 21.33 9.54
N SER A 150 10.96 20.79 9.49
CA SER A 150 12.13 21.55 9.94
C SER A 150 12.49 22.58 8.86
N LYS A 151 11.79 23.72 8.85
CA LYS A 151 12.31 24.95 8.24
C LYS A 151 13.08 25.70 9.31
N HIS A 152 14.40 25.73 9.21
CA HIS A 152 15.24 26.92 9.30
C HIS A 152 16.71 26.53 9.04
N ALA A 153 17.22 26.98 7.90
CA ALA A 153 18.66 27.13 7.70
C ALA A 153 19.16 28.25 8.64
N GLY A 154 20.20 27.98 9.42
CA GLY A 154 20.83 28.98 10.28
C GLY A 154 21.89 28.42 11.23
N ALA A 155 23.16 28.48 10.78
CA ALA A 155 24.40 28.44 11.58
C ALA A 155 24.72 27.19 12.43
N ALA A 156 25.41 26.21 11.82
CA ALA A 156 26.32 25.33 12.58
C ALA A 156 27.73 25.94 12.60
N ARG A 157 28.05 26.73 13.63
CA ARG A 157 29.45 26.90 14.07
C ARG A 157 29.76 25.75 15.03
N ALA A 158 30.36 24.68 14.52
CA ALA A 158 30.99 23.68 15.36
C ALA A 158 32.43 24.13 15.66
N PHE A 159 32.70 24.58 16.88
CA PHE A 159 34.06 24.64 17.40
C PHE A 159 34.53 23.21 17.64
N TYR A 160 35.44 22.73 16.78
CA TYR A 160 36.18 21.49 16.99
C TYR A 160 37.38 21.81 17.90
N HIS A 161 37.41 21.27 19.12
CA HIS A 161 38.65 21.14 19.90
C HIS A 161 39.15 19.70 19.74
N PRO A 162 40.39 19.47 19.28
CA PRO A 162 40.95 18.13 19.17
C PRO A 162 41.39 17.58 20.54
N PRO A 163 41.25 16.26 20.80
CA PRO A 163 41.85 15.63 21.96
C PRO A 163 43.37 15.54 21.79
N PHE A 164 44.13 16.07 22.75
CA PHE A 164 45.58 15.92 22.83
C PHE A 164 45.96 14.46 23.11
N LEU A 165 46.67 13.85 22.16
CA LEU A 165 47.51 12.66 22.43
C LEU A 165 48.75 13.13 23.19
N ARG A 166 48.99 12.57 24.38
CA ARG A 166 50.24 12.78 25.14
C ARG A 166 51.05 11.49 25.07
N SER A 167 52.19 11.54 24.39
CA SER A 167 53.21 10.49 24.35
C SER A 167 53.91 10.36 25.72
N PRO A 168 54.38 9.16 26.11
CA PRO A 168 55.05 8.95 27.38
C PRO A 168 56.52 9.43 27.37
N PRO A 169 57.11 9.70 28.55
CA PRO A 169 58.56 9.83 28.71
C PRO A 169 59.27 8.47 28.69
#